data_AF-A0A7V1TV91-F1
#
_entry.id   AF-A0A7V1TV91-F1
#
_cell.length_a   1.000
_cell.length_b   1.000
_cell.length_c   1.000
_cell.angle_alpha   90.00
_cell.angle_beta   90.00
_cell.angle_gamma   90.00
#
_symmetry.space_group_name_H-M   'P 1'
#
loop_
_entity.id
_entity.type
_entity.pdbx_description
1 polymer ?
#
loop_
_entity_poly.entity_id
_entity_poly.type
_entity_poly.pdbx_seq_one_letter_code
_entity_poly.pdbx_strand_id
1 'polypeptide(L)'
;MDNEKKTYWTDDPELVEKYVLGQFSVEERRRLDEEIADCEPCKEKLHHELQLVAGIRRYGRDQLKSRMRLRVRSQQVSYSYRYQYIGLAAAIVVIALGVGVYQLWFSDSSAPKHFNSREVTLAQPDTSSDESTMQNEKPMVEEEATRDRSSQRAESSSASTSAEQVEPSSSRENEIRQEGFSSRTRRQKTPTAEFAERTVSFPTRSMWLIGKVVVMTERKPSTEPQALMAEQQQQAPLSKSEQRIKSFTIVREGFEQQVQLEQRLFRELPRSRQTQIGKTQLMETFVQQDSAGLRLIIYSDTFLPHDLENARVEVTAKDSLIVVTPLQRIYYKLPDSFRPQTRLR
;
A
#
# COMPACT_ATOMS: atom_id res chain seq x y z
N MET A 1 10.09 -12.55 -69.27
CA MET A 1 8.73 -12.73 -68.71
C MET A 1 8.78 -12.14 -67.33
N ASP A 2 8.47 -10.85 -67.25
CA ASP A 2 8.53 -10.10 -66.00
C ASP A 2 7.33 -10.53 -65.15
N ASN A 3 7.61 -11.15 -64.00
CA ASN A 3 6.61 -11.39 -62.98
C ASN A 3 6.21 -10.02 -62.41
N GLU A 4 5.19 -9.39 -62.98
CA GLU A 4 4.49 -8.29 -62.34
C GLU A 4 4.00 -8.79 -60.97
N LYS A 5 4.70 -8.38 -59.92
CA LYS A 5 4.29 -8.63 -58.54
C LYS A 5 2.98 -7.87 -58.32
N LYS A 6 1.85 -8.58 -58.39
CA LYS A 6 0.57 -8.06 -57.91
C LYS A 6 0.78 -7.56 -56.48
N THR A 7 0.64 -6.26 -56.27
CA THR A 7 0.71 -5.63 -54.95
C THR A 7 -0.61 -5.92 -54.26
N TYR A 8 -0.60 -6.70 -53.18
CA TYR A 8 -1.81 -6.98 -52.42
C TYR A 8 -2.04 -5.86 -51.40
N TRP A 9 -3.27 -5.44 -51.19
CA TRP A 9 -3.59 -4.43 -50.17
C TRP A 9 -3.16 -4.88 -48.76
N THR A 10 -3.15 -6.20 -48.50
CA THR A 10 -2.67 -6.79 -47.24
C THR A 10 -1.16 -6.62 -46.99
N ASP A 11 -0.40 -6.18 -48.00
CA ASP A 11 1.03 -5.90 -47.84
C ASP A 11 1.27 -4.50 -47.25
N ASP A 12 0.25 -3.63 -47.25
CA ASP A 12 0.29 -2.33 -46.57
C ASP A 12 -0.25 -2.47 -45.13
N PRO A 13 0.61 -2.42 -44.09
CA PRO A 13 0.20 -2.61 -42.71
C PRO A 13 -0.78 -1.53 -42.23
N GLU A 14 -0.73 -0.31 -42.79
CA GLU A 14 -1.60 0.78 -42.36
C GLU A 14 -3.06 0.56 -42.78
N LEU A 15 -3.27 -0.01 -43.98
CA LEU A 15 -4.60 -0.36 -44.46
C LEU A 15 -5.18 -1.53 -43.66
N VAL A 16 -4.36 -2.54 -43.36
CA VAL A 16 -4.80 -3.68 -42.54
C VAL A 16 -5.19 -3.23 -41.13
N GLU A 17 -4.40 -2.35 -40.50
CA GLU A 17 -4.72 -1.79 -39.20
C GLU A 17 -6.05 -1.02 -39.22
N LYS A 18 -6.25 -0.11 -40.18
CA LYS A 18 -7.52 0.63 -40.34
C LYS A 18 -8.71 -0.30 -40.52
N TYR A 19 -8.53 -1.42 -41.22
CA TYR A 19 -9.59 -2.41 -41.48
C TYR A 19 -9.96 -3.13 -40.19
N VAL A 20 -8.97 -3.64 -39.45
CA VAL A 20 -9.19 -4.36 -38.20
C VAL A 20 -9.74 -3.45 -37.09
N LEU A 21 -9.35 -2.17 -37.09
CA LEU A 21 -9.88 -1.16 -36.16
C LEU A 21 -11.27 -0.64 -36.57
N GLY A 22 -11.76 -0.95 -37.77
CA GLY A 22 -13.06 -0.50 -38.26
C GLY A 22 -13.11 1.00 -38.56
N GLN A 23 -11.99 1.58 -39.01
CA GLN A 23 -11.87 3.01 -39.32
C GLN A 23 -12.20 3.35 -40.77
N PHE A 24 -12.42 2.37 -41.64
CA PHE A 24 -12.88 2.60 -43.00
C PHE A 24 -14.33 3.08 -43.05
N SER A 25 -14.65 3.86 -44.07
CA SER A 25 -16.03 4.11 -44.44
C SER A 25 -16.72 2.79 -44.83
N VAL A 26 -18.05 2.76 -44.72
CA VAL A 26 -18.86 1.57 -45.05
C VAL A 26 -18.64 1.16 -46.52
N GLU A 27 -18.44 2.12 -47.42
CA GLU A 27 -18.23 1.89 -48.85
C GLU A 27 -16.85 1.29 -49.14
N GLU A 28 -15.78 1.84 -48.57
CA GLU A 28 -14.41 1.30 -48.71
C GLU A 28 -14.31 -0.11 -48.13
N ARG A 29 -14.93 -0.32 -46.97
CA ARG A 29 -14.96 -1.64 -46.33
C ARG A 29 -15.60 -2.68 -47.23
N ARG A 30 -16.73 -2.35 -47.86
CA ARG A 30 -17.40 -3.26 -48.79
C ARG A 30 -16.53 -3.61 -50.00
N ARG A 31 -15.83 -2.62 -50.57
CA ARG A 31 -14.88 -2.86 -51.68
C ARG A 31 -13.75 -3.79 -51.27
N LEU A 32 -13.17 -3.58 -50.09
CA LEU A 32 -12.14 -4.45 -49.55
C LEU A 32 -12.67 -5.86 -49.27
N ASP A 33 -13.88 -5.97 -48.71
CA ASP A 33 -14.53 -7.27 -48.45
C ASP A 33 -14.73 -8.06 -49.76
N GLU A 34 -15.11 -7.39 -50.85
CA GLU A 34 -15.24 -7.98 -52.18
C GLU A 34 -13.86 -8.47 -52.71
N GLU A 35 -12.79 -7.68 -52.57
CA GLU A 35 -11.43 -8.09 -52.97
C GLU A 35 -10.87 -9.24 -52.13
N ILE A 36 -11.13 -9.23 -50.82
CA ILE A 36 -10.72 -10.28 -49.89
C ILE A 36 -11.47 -11.59 -50.17
N ALA A 37 -12.72 -11.51 -50.62
CA ALA A 37 -13.54 -12.69 -50.89
C ALA A 37 -12.91 -13.62 -51.94
N ASP A 38 -12.21 -13.05 -52.93
CA ASP A 38 -11.60 -13.79 -54.04
C ASP A 38 -10.12 -14.16 -53.80
N CYS A 39 -9.49 -13.61 -52.75
CA CYS A 39 -8.07 -13.81 -52.45
C CYS A 39 -7.86 -14.65 -51.17
N GLU A 40 -7.69 -15.97 -51.32
CA GLU A 40 -7.29 -16.90 -50.23
C GLU A 40 -6.10 -16.41 -49.37
N PRO A 41 -4.94 -16.02 -49.94
CA PRO A 41 -3.80 -15.58 -49.12
C PRO A 41 -4.08 -14.27 -48.37
N CYS A 42 -4.96 -13.42 -48.92
CA CYS A 42 -5.41 -12.20 -48.24
C CYS A 42 -6.28 -12.54 -47.01
N LYS A 43 -7.14 -13.56 -47.12
CA LYS A 43 -7.97 -14.05 -45.99
C LYS A 43 -7.12 -14.60 -44.86
N GLU A 44 -6.10 -15.40 -45.16
CA GLU A 44 -5.22 -15.97 -44.14
C GLU A 44 -4.46 -14.88 -43.37
N LYS A 45 -3.85 -13.92 -44.09
CA LYS A 45 -3.17 -12.77 -43.48
C LYS A 45 -4.13 -11.95 -42.61
N LEU A 46 -5.31 -11.64 -43.12
CA LEU A 46 -6.32 -10.90 -42.37
C LEU A 46 -6.77 -11.66 -41.12
N HIS A 47 -6.93 -12.98 -41.21
CA HIS A 47 -7.32 -13.81 -40.07
C HIS A 47 -6.25 -13.80 -38.97
N HIS A 48 -4.98 -13.87 -39.34
CA HIS A 48 -3.86 -13.75 -38.41
C HIS A 48 -3.86 -12.41 -37.67
N GLU A 49 -4.04 -11.30 -38.39
CA GLU A 49 -4.11 -9.96 -37.80
C GLU A 49 -5.34 -9.78 -36.89
N LEU A 50 -6.50 -10.30 -37.30
CA LEU A 50 -7.70 -10.32 -36.46
C LEU A 50 -7.49 -11.12 -35.17
N GLN A 51 -6.80 -12.26 -35.24
CA GLN A 51 -6.47 -13.08 -34.08
C GLN A 51 -5.52 -12.37 -33.13
N LEU A 52 -4.50 -11.69 -33.66
CA LEU A 52 -3.55 -10.88 -32.89
C LEU A 52 -4.26 -9.75 -32.14
N VAL A 53 -5.11 -8.98 -32.84
CA VAL A 53 -5.90 -7.91 -32.22
C VAL A 53 -6.91 -8.44 -31.19
N ALA A 54 -7.54 -9.59 -31.44
CA ALA A 54 -8.40 -10.25 -30.47
C ALA A 54 -7.62 -10.65 -29.19
N GLY A 55 -6.39 -11.15 -29.35
CA GLY A 55 -5.46 -11.46 -28.27
C GLY A 55 -5.12 -10.24 -27.42
N ILE A 56 -4.69 -9.14 -28.04
CA ILE A 56 -4.37 -7.88 -27.36
C ILE A 56 -5.59 -7.34 -26.60
N ARG A 57 -6.78 -7.34 -27.23
CA ARG A 57 -8.02 -6.89 -26.58
C ARG A 57 -8.42 -7.76 -25.39
N ARG A 58 -8.22 -9.09 -25.48
CA ARG A 58 -8.50 -10.01 -24.37
C ARG A 58 -7.54 -9.75 -23.20
N TYR A 59 -6.24 -9.68 -23.48
CA TYR A 59 -5.23 -9.38 -22.48
C TYR A 59 -5.46 -8.02 -21.79
N GLY A 60 -5.77 -6.98 -22.56
CA GLY A 60 -6.11 -5.66 -22.03
C GLY A 60 -7.34 -5.68 -21.11
N ARG A 61 -8.39 -6.43 -21.47
CA ARG A 61 -9.57 -6.61 -20.62
C ARG A 61 -9.26 -7.37 -19.34
N ASP A 62 -8.41 -8.39 -19.39
CA ASP A 62 -8.04 -9.17 -18.22
C ASP A 62 -7.17 -8.35 -17.26
N GLN A 63 -6.25 -7.52 -17.77
CA GLN A 63 -5.53 -6.52 -16.98
C GLN A 63 -6.45 -5.47 -16.34
N LEU A 64 -7.44 -4.97 -17.08
CA LEU A 64 -8.38 -3.99 -16.53
C LEU A 64 -9.26 -4.63 -15.44
N LYS A 65 -9.73 -5.86 -15.67
CA LYS A 65 -10.48 -6.64 -14.67
C LYS A 65 -9.67 -6.92 -13.42
N SER A 66 -8.40 -7.29 -13.54
CA SER A 66 -7.54 -7.53 -12.38
C SER A 66 -7.34 -6.25 -11.56
N ARG A 67 -7.09 -5.11 -12.21
CA ARG A 67 -7.00 -3.80 -11.55
C ARG A 67 -8.31 -3.39 -10.89
N MET A 68 -9.46 -3.62 -11.54
CA MET A 68 -10.77 -3.34 -10.93
C MET A 68 -11.04 -4.25 -9.73
N ARG A 69 -10.73 -5.55 -9.80
CA ARG A 69 -10.88 -6.46 -8.66
C ARG A 69 -10.06 -6.01 -7.46
N LEU A 70 -8.83 -5.54 -7.68
CA LEU A 70 -8.00 -4.99 -6.61
C LEU A 70 -8.62 -3.72 -5.99
N ARG A 71 -9.17 -2.81 -6.81
CA ARG A 71 -9.88 -1.61 -6.31
C ARG A 71 -11.17 -1.94 -5.56
N VAL A 72 -11.96 -2.89 -6.05
CA VAL A 72 -13.19 -3.33 -5.38
C VAL A 72 -12.86 -3.99 -4.05
N ARG A 73 -11.85 -4.86 -4.02
CA ARG A 73 -11.41 -5.52 -2.78
C ARG A 73 -10.91 -4.51 -1.75
N SER A 74 -10.13 -3.50 -2.16
CA SER A 74 -9.67 -2.47 -1.23
C SER A 74 -10.81 -1.59 -0.71
N GLN A 75 -11.81 -1.29 -1.53
CA GLN A 75 -13.00 -0.54 -1.11
C GLN A 75 -13.90 -1.34 -0.16
N GLN A 76 -14.16 -2.62 -0.44
CA GLN A 76 -15.03 -3.47 0.39
C GLN A 76 -14.56 -3.56 1.84
N VAL A 77 -13.25 -3.66 2.07
CA VAL A 77 -12.70 -3.70 3.44
C VAL A 77 -13.10 -2.43 4.20
N SER A 78 -13.01 -1.26 3.58
CA SER A 78 -13.35 0.01 4.24
C SER A 78 -14.85 0.16 4.59
N TYR A 79 -15.75 -0.41 3.77
CA TYR A 79 -17.18 -0.34 4.01
C TYR A 79 -17.61 -1.21 5.19
N SER A 80 -17.09 -2.43 5.29
CA SER A 80 -17.42 -3.33 6.41
C SER A 80 -17.09 -2.72 7.78
N TYR A 81 -15.93 -2.07 7.91
CA TYR A 81 -15.55 -1.36 9.14
C TYR A 81 -16.49 -0.19 9.45
N ARG A 82 -16.86 0.62 8.45
CA ARG A 82 -17.76 1.78 8.68
C ARG A 82 -19.14 1.34 9.20
N TYR A 83 -19.71 0.27 8.65
CA TYR A 83 -21.01 -0.23 9.12
C TYR A 83 -20.95 -0.83 10.53
N GLN A 84 -19.84 -1.47 10.92
CA GLN A 84 -19.66 -1.95 12.30
C GLN A 84 -19.67 -0.80 13.31
N TYR A 85 -19.01 0.33 13.01
CA TYR A 85 -19.03 1.50 13.90
C TYR A 85 -20.40 2.16 13.97
N ILE A 86 -21.11 2.27 12.84
CA ILE A 86 -22.49 2.82 12.82
C ILE A 86 -23.43 1.93 13.63
N GLY A 87 -23.34 0.60 13.48
CA GLY A 87 -24.13 -0.35 14.26
C GLY A 87 -23.85 -0.26 15.76
N LEU A 88 -22.58 -0.14 16.15
CA LEU A 88 -22.18 0.02 17.55
C LEU A 88 -22.68 1.35 18.13
N ALA A 89 -22.55 2.46 17.40
CA ALA A 89 -23.07 3.76 17.81
C ALA A 89 -24.61 3.74 17.97
N ALA A 90 -25.32 3.13 17.03
CA ALA A 90 -26.78 2.97 17.12
C ALA A 90 -27.17 2.14 18.35
N ALA A 91 -26.46 1.05 18.63
CA ALA A 91 -26.71 0.22 19.81
C ALA A 91 -26.53 1.01 21.11
N ILE A 92 -25.47 1.84 21.22
CA ILE A 92 -25.24 2.71 22.40
C ILE A 92 -26.42 3.69 22.58
N VAL A 93 -26.89 4.32 21.51
CA VAL A 93 -28.02 5.27 21.57
C VAL A 93 -29.29 4.57 22.06
N VAL A 94 -29.59 3.37 21.55
CA VAL A 94 -30.75 2.59 21.99
C VAL A 94 -30.64 2.20 23.47
N ILE A 95 -29.46 1.77 23.92
CA ILE A 95 -29.23 1.44 25.34
C ILE A 95 -29.36 2.68 26.22
N ALA A 96 -28.77 3.80 25.83
CA ALA A 96 -28.84 5.05 26.61
C ALA A 96 -30.27 5.58 26.73
N LEU A 97 -31.05 5.55 25.65
CA LEU A 97 -32.47 5.91 25.67
C LEU A 97 -33.28 4.92 26.51
N GLY A 98 -33.02 3.62 26.39
CA GLY A 98 -33.68 2.59 27.18
C GLY A 98 -33.42 2.74 28.67
N VAL A 99 -32.17 2.98 29.07
CA VAL A 99 -31.79 3.24 30.47
C VAL A 99 -32.40 4.54 30.97
N GLY A 100 -32.40 5.60 30.17
CA GLY A 100 -33.00 6.88 30.53
C GLY A 100 -34.51 6.78 30.77
N VAL A 101 -35.24 6.11 29.88
CA VAL A 101 -36.68 5.85 30.06
C VAL A 101 -36.93 4.93 31.25
N TYR A 102 -36.12 3.88 31.42
CA TYR A 102 -36.24 2.97 32.57
C TYR A 102 -36.02 3.71 33.90
N GLN A 103 -34.99 4.54 34.00
CA GLN A 103 -34.76 5.36 35.20
C GLN A 103 -35.88 6.37 35.41
N LEU A 104 -36.41 7.00 34.36
CA LEU A 104 -37.53 7.93 34.51
C LEU A 104 -38.81 7.23 35.02
N TRP A 105 -39.06 6.00 34.58
CA TRP A 105 -40.28 5.26 34.91
C TRP A 105 -40.21 4.51 36.24
N PHE A 106 -39.02 3.99 36.59
CA PHE A 106 -38.78 3.18 37.79
C PHE A 106 -37.95 3.88 38.86
N SER A 107 -37.42 5.09 38.63
CA SER A 107 -36.99 5.91 39.76
C SER A 107 -38.26 6.38 40.47
N ASP A 108 -38.66 5.61 41.46
CA ASP A 108 -39.47 6.12 42.56
C ASP A 108 -38.89 7.49 42.90
N SER A 109 -39.75 8.51 42.89
CA SER A 109 -39.41 9.93 42.99
C SER A 109 -38.82 10.34 44.36
N SER A 110 -38.06 9.45 44.97
CA SER A 110 -37.12 9.67 46.06
C SER A 110 -35.82 10.27 45.50
N ALA A 111 -35.92 11.33 44.71
CA ALA A 111 -34.79 12.21 44.50
C ALA A 111 -34.32 12.65 45.91
N PRO A 112 -33.04 12.47 46.28
CA PRO A 112 -32.55 12.90 47.57
C PRO A 112 -32.69 14.42 47.64
N LYS A 113 -33.77 14.90 48.28
CA LYS A 113 -34.05 16.33 48.54
C LYS A 113 -33.00 16.99 49.44
N HIS A 114 -32.04 16.22 49.93
CA HIS A 114 -30.91 16.70 50.71
C HIS A 114 -29.60 16.33 50.01
N PHE A 115 -29.32 16.96 48.87
CA PHE A 115 -27.94 17.37 48.63
C PHE A 115 -27.61 18.38 49.73
N ASN A 116 -27.14 17.88 50.87
CA ASN A 116 -26.45 18.71 51.83
C ASN A 116 -25.37 19.44 51.03
N SER A 117 -25.54 20.75 50.91
CA SER A 117 -24.52 21.69 50.47
C SER A 117 -23.36 21.57 51.44
N ARG A 118 -22.53 20.56 51.24
CA ARG A 118 -21.20 20.53 51.83
C ARG A 118 -20.44 21.57 51.01
N GLU A 119 -20.52 22.80 51.49
CA GLU A 119 -19.67 23.90 51.10
C GLU A 119 -18.24 23.40 51.27
N VAL A 120 -17.66 22.88 50.20
CA VAL A 120 -16.23 22.60 50.14
C VAL A 120 -15.60 23.97 50.04
N THR A 121 -15.34 24.56 51.20
CA THR A 121 -14.41 25.69 51.35
C THR A 121 -13.06 25.17 50.90
N LEU A 122 -12.80 25.27 49.60
CA LEU A 122 -11.46 25.20 49.06
C LEU A 122 -10.69 26.33 49.74
N ALA A 123 -9.81 25.96 50.66
CA ALA A 123 -8.84 26.88 51.23
C ALA A 123 -8.11 27.55 50.07
N GLN A 124 -8.45 28.80 49.81
CA GLN A 124 -7.70 29.71 48.98
C GLN A 124 -6.33 29.86 49.64
N PRO A 125 -5.22 29.47 49.01
CA PRO A 125 -3.92 29.92 49.44
C PRO A 125 -3.84 31.43 49.13
N ASP A 126 -3.79 32.23 50.18
CA ASP A 126 -3.51 33.65 50.09
C ASP A 126 -2.16 33.88 49.41
N THR A 127 -2.25 34.49 48.23
CA THR A 127 -1.43 35.56 47.68
C THR A 127 -0.12 35.92 48.41
N SER A 128 1.00 35.88 47.66
CA SER A 128 1.95 36.98 47.62
C SER A 128 2.80 36.93 46.36
N SER A 129 2.85 38.05 45.62
CA SER A 129 3.83 38.42 44.59
C SER A 129 3.64 37.71 43.22
N ASP A 130 3.49 38.39 42.07
CA ASP A 130 3.98 39.71 41.67
C ASP A 130 3.08 40.35 40.62
N GLU A 131 2.94 41.66 40.74
CA GLU A 131 2.50 42.58 39.70
C GLU A 131 3.42 42.48 38.47
N SER A 132 2.83 42.34 37.28
CA SER A 132 3.20 43.17 36.12
C SER A 132 2.15 43.07 35.02
N THR A 133 1.21 44.01 35.13
CA THR A 133 0.35 44.58 34.12
C THR A 133 1.11 44.98 32.85
N MET A 134 0.61 44.56 31.68
CA MET A 134 0.38 45.39 30.46
C MET A 134 -0.29 44.49 29.41
N GLN A 135 -1.62 44.48 29.33
CA GLN A 135 -2.42 45.30 28.39
C GLN A 135 -1.90 45.27 26.94
N ASN A 136 -2.56 44.49 26.07
CA ASN A 136 -3.16 45.08 24.88
C ASN A 136 -4.32 44.25 24.34
N GLU A 137 -5.48 44.90 24.24
CA GLU A 137 -6.74 44.44 23.69
C GLU A 137 -6.68 44.37 22.15
N LYS A 138 -7.40 43.42 21.54
CA LYS A 138 -8.48 43.75 20.59
C LYS A 138 -9.34 42.54 20.24
N PRO A 139 -10.69 42.64 20.31
CA PRO A 139 -11.63 41.58 19.93
C PRO A 139 -12.26 41.81 18.54
N MET A 140 -13.01 40.79 18.12
CA MET A 140 -14.15 40.83 17.18
C MET A 140 -13.84 41.05 15.68
N VAL A 141 -14.14 40.03 14.85
CA VAL A 141 -15.19 40.10 13.81
C VAL A 141 -15.68 38.67 13.51
N GLU A 142 -16.97 38.48 13.80
CA GLU A 142 -17.87 37.47 13.28
C GLU A 142 -18.55 38.08 12.05
N GLU A 143 -18.54 37.42 10.88
CA GLU A 143 -19.61 37.61 9.89
C GLU A 143 -19.68 36.45 8.88
N GLU A 144 -20.91 35.97 8.72
CA GLU A 144 -21.40 34.94 7.81
C GLU A 144 -21.16 35.27 6.33
N ALA A 145 -21.01 34.22 5.51
CA ALA A 145 -21.54 34.23 4.15
C ALA A 145 -21.86 32.81 3.70
N THR A 146 -23.12 32.45 3.93
CA THR A 146 -23.90 31.48 3.17
C THR A 146 -23.57 31.51 1.67
N ARG A 147 -23.35 30.33 1.07
CA ARG A 147 -23.67 30.14 -0.34
C ARG A 147 -24.26 28.77 -0.59
N ASP A 148 -25.58 28.78 -0.64
CA ASP A 148 -26.42 27.86 -1.40
C ASP A 148 -25.82 27.57 -2.78
N ARG A 149 -25.74 26.29 -3.12
CA ARG A 149 -25.96 25.86 -4.51
C ARG A 149 -26.66 24.51 -4.53
N SER A 150 -27.98 24.62 -4.39
CA SER A 150 -28.95 23.68 -4.93
C SER A 150 -28.86 23.66 -6.46
N SER A 151 -28.87 22.46 -7.04
CA SER A 151 -29.44 22.08 -8.36
C SER A 151 -28.94 20.66 -8.69
N GLN A 152 -29.78 19.65 -8.44
CA GLN A 152 -30.67 19.05 -9.46
C GLN A 152 -29.92 18.13 -10.44
N ARG A 153 -30.09 16.81 -10.26
CA ARG A 153 -30.56 15.88 -11.29
C ARG A 153 -30.93 14.56 -10.60
N ALA A 154 -32.23 14.29 -10.39
CA ALA A 154 -33.10 13.50 -11.28
C ALA A 154 -32.41 12.18 -11.68
N GLU A 155 -32.75 11.11 -10.95
CA GLU A 155 -33.72 10.10 -11.41
C GLU A 155 -33.17 9.25 -12.55
N SER A 156 -32.86 7.99 -12.23
CA SER A 156 -33.07 6.86 -13.13
C SER A 156 -33.14 5.58 -12.31
N SER A 157 -34.35 5.08 -12.30
CA SER A 157 -34.92 3.87 -11.74
C SER A 157 -34.30 2.54 -12.20
N SER A 158 -34.62 1.52 -11.40
CA SER A 158 -35.02 0.15 -11.78
C SER A 158 -33.99 -0.83 -12.36
N ALA A 159 -33.66 -1.87 -11.56
CA ALA A 159 -34.04 -3.28 -11.79
C ALA A 159 -33.17 -4.17 -10.86
N SER A 160 -33.67 -4.77 -9.78
CA SER A 160 -34.40 -6.04 -9.70
C SER A 160 -33.73 -7.23 -10.41
N THR A 161 -32.95 -8.03 -9.65
CA THR A 161 -32.88 -9.48 -9.85
C THR A 161 -32.59 -10.21 -8.53
N SER A 162 -33.56 -11.05 -8.15
CA SER A 162 -33.51 -12.09 -7.11
C SER A 162 -32.31 -13.03 -7.26
N ALA A 163 -31.62 -13.34 -6.16
CA ALA A 163 -31.68 -14.62 -5.45
C ALA A 163 -31.22 -15.84 -6.26
N GLU A 164 -30.04 -16.37 -5.94
CA GLU A 164 -29.86 -17.82 -5.88
C GLU A 164 -28.85 -18.17 -4.79
N GLN A 165 -29.37 -18.85 -3.78
CA GLN A 165 -28.73 -19.33 -2.58
C GLN A 165 -28.35 -20.79 -2.84
N VAL A 166 -27.05 -21.09 -2.85
CA VAL A 166 -26.55 -22.47 -2.89
C VAL A 166 -25.43 -22.60 -1.87
N GLU A 167 -25.77 -23.15 -0.70
CA GLU A 167 -24.83 -23.94 0.11
C GLU A 167 -24.59 -25.29 -0.61
N PRO A 168 -23.44 -25.94 -0.43
CA PRO A 168 -23.38 -26.95 0.65
C PRO A 168 -22.03 -27.09 1.38
N SER A 169 -22.18 -27.34 2.68
CA SER A 169 -21.45 -28.29 3.55
C SER A 169 -20.27 -29.13 3.00
N SER A 170 -19.18 -29.19 3.77
CA SER A 170 -18.57 -30.39 4.40
C SER A 170 -17.08 -30.12 4.67
N SER A 171 -16.66 -30.02 5.93
CA SER A 171 -16.20 -31.13 6.76
C SER A 171 -15.06 -31.92 6.12
N ARG A 172 -13.81 -31.53 6.41
CA ARG A 172 -12.66 -32.46 6.46
C ARG A 172 -11.57 -31.96 7.39
N GLU A 173 -11.79 -32.35 8.64
CA GLU A 173 -10.83 -32.85 9.61
C GLU A 173 -9.61 -33.51 8.93
N ASN A 174 -8.41 -33.03 9.27
CA ASN A 174 -7.18 -33.76 9.05
C ASN A 174 -6.21 -33.41 10.18
N GLU A 175 -6.39 -34.15 11.26
CA GLU A 175 -5.45 -34.37 12.35
C GLU A 175 -4.43 -35.41 11.88
N ILE A 176 -3.19 -35.03 11.58
CA ILE A 176 -2.08 -35.99 11.43
C ILE A 176 -0.77 -35.41 11.98
N ARG A 177 -0.32 -36.06 13.07
CA ARG A 177 1.04 -36.34 13.56
C ARG A 177 1.94 -35.21 14.06
N GLN A 178 1.94 -35.12 15.40
CA GLN A 178 3.16 -35.06 16.20
C GLN A 178 4.01 -36.32 16.02
N GLU A 179 5.21 -36.17 15.47
CA GLU A 179 6.40 -36.99 15.75
C GLU A 179 7.56 -35.99 15.78
N GLY A 180 8.20 -35.71 16.92
CA GLY A 180 9.08 -36.65 17.60
C GLY A 180 10.50 -36.53 17.03
N PHE A 181 11.19 -35.40 17.24
CA PHE A 181 12.62 -35.30 16.96
C PHE A 181 13.41 -34.79 18.15
N SER A 182 13.93 -35.79 18.86
CA SER A 182 14.98 -35.81 19.85
C SER A 182 15.99 -34.67 19.78
N SER A 183 16.02 -33.92 20.87
CA SER A 183 17.15 -33.14 21.36
C SER A 183 18.40 -34.01 21.46
N ARG A 184 19.32 -33.86 20.49
CA ARG A 184 20.67 -34.43 20.55
C ARG A 184 21.61 -33.39 21.14
N THR A 185 21.84 -33.51 22.44
CA THR A 185 22.82 -32.76 23.22
C THR A 185 24.23 -33.11 22.73
N ARG A 186 24.73 -32.41 21.71
CA ARG A 186 26.12 -32.56 21.26
C ARG A 186 27.02 -31.73 22.17
N ARG A 187 27.52 -32.40 23.21
CA ARG A 187 28.62 -31.98 24.07
C ARG A 187 29.85 -31.72 23.19
N GLN A 188 30.08 -30.46 22.81
CA GLN A 188 31.33 -30.05 22.17
C GLN A 188 32.26 -29.40 23.19
N LYS A 189 33.44 -29.98 23.21
CA LYS A 189 34.66 -29.63 23.93
C LYS A 189 34.88 -28.13 24.03
N THR A 190 35.13 -27.69 25.26
CA THR A 190 35.90 -26.50 25.64
C THR A 190 37.20 -26.41 24.84
N PRO A 191 37.40 -25.35 24.03
CA PRO A 191 38.73 -24.84 23.72
C PRO A 191 39.14 -23.86 24.82
N THR A 192 40.27 -24.22 25.41
CA THR A 192 41.31 -23.41 26.03
C THR A 192 41.20 -21.90 25.85
N ALA A 193 41.34 -21.21 26.98
CA ALA A 193 41.36 -19.77 27.13
C ALA A 193 42.46 -19.10 26.27
N GLU A 194 42.03 -18.30 25.30
CA GLU A 194 42.85 -17.25 24.70
C GLU A 194 42.08 -15.93 24.80
N PHE A 195 42.70 -14.96 25.47
CA PHE A 195 42.41 -13.53 25.51
C PHE A 195 40.98 -13.11 25.13
N ALA A 196 40.10 -13.08 26.14
CA ALA A 196 38.85 -12.35 26.07
C ALA A 196 39.14 -10.84 26.01
N GLU A 197 39.40 -10.33 24.81
CA GLU A 197 39.18 -8.93 24.51
C GLU A 197 37.76 -8.60 24.95
N ARG A 198 37.63 -7.69 25.93
CA ARG A 198 36.34 -7.16 26.36
C ARG A 198 35.73 -6.42 25.18
N THR A 199 35.02 -7.16 24.33
CA THR A 199 34.14 -6.61 23.32
C THR A 199 33.09 -5.82 24.10
N VAL A 200 33.24 -4.49 24.06
CA VAL A 200 32.26 -3.57 24.62
C VAL A 200 31.00 -3.79 23.81
N SER A 201 30.07 -4.57 24.36
CA SER A 201 28.79 -4.87 23.70
C SER A 201 27.98 -3.57 23.69
N PHE A 202 27.95 -2.90 22.55
CA PHE A 202 27.07 -1.74 22.37
C PHE A 202 25.61 -2.23 22.45
N PRO A 203 24.73 -1.53 23.19
CA PRO A 203 23.34 -1.95 23.30
C PRO A 203 22.69 -1.91 21.91
N THR A 204 22.30 -3.09 21.42
CA THR A 204 21.54 -3.20 20.17
C THR A 204 20.17 -2.59 20.38
N ARG A 205 19.87 -1.52 19.62
CA ARG A 205 18.56 -0.87 19.66
C ARG A 205 17.77 -1.33 18.46
N SER A 206 16.50 -1.64 18.64
CA SER A 206 15.63 -2.00 17.53
C SER A 206 14.22 -1.45 17.72
N MET A 207 13.57 -1.12 16.62
CA MET A 207 12.21 -0.63 16.62
C MET A 207 11.52 -0.85 15.28
N TRP A 208 10.19 -0.79 15.30
CA TRP A 208 9.37 -0.73 14.09
C TRP A 208 9.13 0.73 13.69
N LEU A 209 9.34 1.03 12.41
CA LEU A 209 9.03 2.29 11.78
C LEU A 209 8.02 2.11 10.66
N ILE A 210 7.25 3.16 10.43
CA ILE A 210 6.33 3.25 9.30
C ILE A 210 6.91 4.27 8.32
N GLY A 211 7.37 3.77 7.17
CA GLY A 211 7.83 4.59 6.06
C GLY A 211 6.65 5.07 5.22
N LYS A 212 6.67 6.34 4.80
CA LYS A 212 5.68 6.88 3.85
C LYS A 212 6.18 6.68 2.42
N VAL A 213 5.41 5.95 1.62
CA VAL A 213 5.75 5.62 0.22
C VAL A 213 5.15 6.68 -0.71
N VAL A 214 6.01 7.26 -1.54
CA VAL A 214 5.63 8.15 -2.63
C VAL A 214 6.06 7.49 -3.93
N VAL A 215 5.08 7.05 -4.72
CA VAL A 215 5.33 6.46 -6.04
C VAL A 215 5.81 7.58 -6.96
N MET A 216 6.97 7.39 -7.56
CA MET A 216 7.45 8.26 -8.62
C MET A 216 6.79 7.80 -9.91
N THR A 217 5.65 8.40 -10.26
CA THR A 217 5.23 8.38 -11.66
C THR A 217 6.29 9.14 -12.42
N GLU A 218 7.21 8.42 -13.07
CA GLU A 218 8.08 9.01 -14.06
C GLU A 218 7.18 9.82 -15.00
N ARG A 219 7.39 11.14 -15.03
CA ARG A 219 6.86 11.96 -16.11
C ARG A 219 7.57 11.42 -17.34
N LYS A 220 6.93 10.48 -18.05
CA LYS A 220 7.35 10.06 -19.38
C LYS A 220 7.67 11.33 -20.16
N PRO A 221 8.92 11.60 -20.58
CA PRO A 221 9.10 12.44 -21.75
C PRO A 221 8.29 11.74 -22.85
N SER A 222 7.35 12.49 -23.42
CA SER A 222 6.52 11.99 -24.51
C SER A 222 7.41 11.51 -25.65
N THR A 223 6.94 10.44 -26.29
CA THR A 223 7.29 10.04 -27.67
C THR A 223 8.52 9.16 -27.81
N GLU A 224 8.32 7.84 -27.65
CA GLU A 224 8.66 6.85 -28.69
C GLU A 224 8.06 5.47 -28.33
N PRO A 225 7.52 4.72 -29.32
CA PRO A 225 6.89 3.42 -29.08
C PRO A 225 7.95 2.31 -29.04
N GLN A 226 8.52 2.04 -27.86
CA GLN A 226 9.29 0.81 -27.62
C GLN A 226 8.33 -0.37 -27.37
N ALA A 227 7.72 -0.88 -28.44
CA ALA A 227 6.75 -1.97 -28.40
C ALA A 227 7.38 -3.39 -28.53
N LEU A 228 8.71 -3.55 -28.51
CA LEU A 228 9.34 -4.80 -28.96
C LEU A 228 10.17 -5.60 -27.93
N MET A 229 10.19 -5.23 -26.64
CA MET A 229 11.00 -5.98 -25.64
C MET A 229 10.24 -6.54 -24.42
N ALA A 230 8.90 -6.45 -24.40
CA ALA A 230 8.14 -6.83 -23.20
C ALA A 230 7.80 -8.33 -23.08
N GLU A 231 8.16 -9.18 -24.05
CA GLU A 231 7.65 -10.57 -24.09
C GLU A 231 8.65 -11.66 -23.66
N GLN A 232 9.91 -11.33 -23.35
CA GLN A 232 10.93 -12.34 -23.03
C GLN A 232 11.48 -12.28 -21.59
N GLN A 233 10.65 -11.89 -20.63
CA GLN A 233 10.89 -12.12 -19.20
C GLN A 233 9.83 -13.06 -18.61
N GLN A 234 9.66 -14.22 -19.25
CA GLN A 234 9.02 -15.36 -18.60
C GLN A 234 9.99 -15.96 -17.56
N GLN A 235 9.75 -15.58 -16.31
CA GLN A 235 9.77 -16.45 -15.14
C GLN A 235 10.90 -17.48 -15.09
N ALA A 236 12.12 -17.01 -14.79
CA ALA A 236 13.07 -17.87 -14.09
C ALA A 236 12.46 -18.25 -12.72
N PRO A 237 12.43 -19.53 -12.36
CA PRO A 237 11.93 -19.96 -11.05
C PRO A 237 12.81 -19.30 -9.98
N LEU A 238 12.17 -18.53 -9.08
CA LEU A 238 12.76 -17.92 -7.88
C LEU A 238 13.35 -19.02 -6.98
N SER A 239 14.54 -19.50 -7.33
CA SER A 239 15.27 -20.48 -6.55
C SER A 239 15.80 -19.79 -5.29
N LYS A 240 15.29 -20.23 -4.14
CA LYS A 240 15.81 -20.02 -2.78
C LYS A 240 16.13 -18.56 -2.43
N SER A 241 15.24 -17.98 -1.63
CA SER A 241 15.41 -16.82 -0.75
C SER A 241 16.86 -16.40 -0.44
N GLU A 242 17.56 -15.82 -1.40
CA GLU A 242 18.73 -15.01 -1.09
C GLU A 242 18.18 -13.78 -0.40
N GLN A 243 18.46 -13.67 0.90
CA GLN A 243 18.26 -12.43 1.63
C GLN A 243 19.06 -11.36 0.91
N ARG A 244 18.37 -10.45 0.23
CA ARG A 244 19.00 -9.39 -0.53
C ARG A 244 19.33 -8.28 0.44
N ILE A 245 20.60 -8.19 0.80
CA ILE A 245 21.14 -7.17 1.68
C ILE A 245 22.04 -6.27 0.85
N LYS A 246 21.79 -4.96 0.86
CA LYS A 246 22.63 -3.97 0.22
C LYS A 246 23.18 -3.01 1.27
N SER A 247 24.49 -2.81 1.28
CA SER A 247 25.14 -1.89 2.20
C SER A 247 25.40 -0.55 1.51
N PHE A 248 25.17 0.53 2.24
CA PHE A 248 25.43 1.90 1.85
C PHE A 248 26.32 2.54 2.90
N THR A 249 27.20 3.43 2.46
CA THR A 249 27.96 4.29 3.38
C THR A 249 27.45 5.69 3.20
N ILE A 250 26.97 6.29 4.28
CA ILE A 250 26.45 7.66 4.27
C ILE A 250 27.42 8.53 5.07
N VAL A 251 27.88 9.61 4.47
CA VAL A 251 28.69 10.63 5.13
C VAL A 251 27.82 11.83 5.45
N ARG A 252 27.73 12.19 6.73
CA ARG A 252 26.88 13.27 7.24
C ARG A 252 27.61 14.07 8.29
N GLU A 253 27.77 15.38 8.10
CA GLU A 253 28.37 16.28 9.10
C GLU A 253 29.74 15.77 9.60
N GLY A 254 30.52 15.11 8.73
CA GLY A 254 31.82 14.50 9.09
C GLY A 254 31.73 13.11 9.73
N PHE A 255 30.52 12.56 9.91
CA PHE A 255 30.29 11.21 10.42
C PHE A 255 30.03 10.24 9.28
N GLU A 256 30.73 9.11 9.28
CA GLU A 256 30.47 7.98 8.39
C GLU A 256 29.57 6.97 9.12
N GLN A 257 28.42 6.65 8.52
CA GLN A 257 27.49 5.66 9.03
C GLN A 257 27.20 4.63 7.95
N GLN A 258 27.41 3.35 8.26
CA GLN A 258 26.99 2.27 7.39
C GLN A 258 25.48 2.05 7.55
N VAL A 259 24.77 1.95 6.43
CA VAL A 259 23.35 1.66 6.38
C VAL A 259 23.13 0.40 5.55
N GLN A 260 22.61 -0.65 6.15
CA GLN A 260 22.26 -1.89 5.47
C GLN A 260 20.77 -1.91 5.17
N LEU A 261 20.41 -2.13 3.91
CA LEU A 261 19.03 -2.25 3.47
C LEU A 261 18.76 -3.72 3.10
N GLU A 262 17.82 -4.31 3.81
CA GLU A 262 17.36 -5.69 3.58
C GLU A 262 15.90 -5.66 3.14
N GLN A 263 15.57 -6.47 2.14
CA GLN A 263 14.19 -6.70 1.75
C GLN A 263 13.72 -8.06 2.25
N ARG A 264 12.53 -8.09 2.86
CA ARG A 264 11.78 -9.29 3.19
C ARG A 264 10.39 -9.25 2.58
N LEU A 265 9.80 -10.43 2.42
CA LEU A 265 8.44 -10.55 1.93
C LEU A 265 7.45 -10.10 3.01
N PHE A 266 6.33 -9.52 2.59
CA PHE A 266 5.30 -9.05 3.51
C PHE A 266 4.76 -10.16 4.41
N ARG A 267 4.63 -11.38 3.88
CA ARG A 267 4.17 -12.56 4.63
C ARG A 267 5.07 -12.93 5.82
N GLU A 268 6.31 -12.45 5.85
CA GLU A 268 7.27 -12.67 6.95
C GLU A 268 7.10 -11.66 8.10
N LEU A 269 6.28 -10.63 7.90
CA LEU A 269 5.95 -9.66 8.95
C LEU A 269 5.20 -10.35 10.10
N PRO A 270 5.41 -9.98 11.38
CA PRO A 270 4.63 -10.52 12.48
C PRO A 270 3.12 -10.40 12.26
N ARG A 271 2.35 -11.44 12.59
CA ARG A 271 0.89 -11.49 12.34
C ARG A 271 0.13 -10.29 12.92
N SER A 272 0.56 -9.77 14.07
CA SER A 272 -0.02 -8.58 14.71
C SER A 272 0.10 -7.30 13.87
N ARG A 273 1.06 -7.25 12.95
CA ARG A 273 1.32 -6.11 12.06
C ARG A 273 0.71 -6.30 10.67
N GLN A 274 0.49 -7.54 10.23
CA GLN A 274 -0.08 -7.83 8.91
C GLN A 274 -1.48 -7.21 8.71
N THR A 275 -2.26 -7.05 9.78
CA THR A 275 -3.62 -6.50 9.73
C THR A 275 -3.68 -4.99 9.54
N GLN A 276 -2.59 -4.25 9.79
CA GLN A 276 -2.58 -2.79 9.71
C GLN A 276 -2.38 -2.26 8.29
N ILE A 277 -2.01 -3.12 7.34
CA ILE A 277 -1.55 -2.71 6.01
C ILE A 277 -2.71 -2.80 5.02
N GLY A 278 -3.70 -1.94 5.23
CA GLY A 278 -4.76 -1.65 4.27
C GLY A 278 -4.56 -0.32 3.52
N LYS A 279 -3.56 0.47 3.89
CA LYS A 279 -3.29 1.81 3.32
C LYS A 279 -2.12 1.72 2.35
N THR A 280 -2.37 1.99 1.07
CA THR A 280 -1.46 1.80 -0.07
C THR A 280 -0.20 2.69 -0.09
N GLN A 281 0.08 3.44 0.97
CA GLN A 281 1.17 4.44 1.02
C GLN A 281 2.04 4.32 2.27
N LEU A 282 1.87 3.26 3.07
CA LEU A 282 2.66 3.02 4.27
C LEU A 282 3.44 1.72 4.11
N MET A 283 4.69 1.74 4.56
CA MET A 283 5.62 0.61 4.50
C MET A 283 6.10 0.29 5.92
N GLU A 284 5.83 -0.92 6.41
CA GLU A 284 6.42 -1.34 7.68
C GLU A 284 7.90 -1.67 7.47
N THR A 285 8.75 -1.15 8.35
CA THR A 285 10.19 -1.35 8.29
C THR A 285 10.72 -1.58 9.68
N PHE A 286 11.48 -2.65 9.86
CA PHE A 286 12.17 -2.92 11.11
C PHE A 286 13.55 -2.29 11.05
N VAL A 287 13.86 -1.44 12.02
CA VAL A 287 15.14 -0.74 12.12
C VAL A 287 15.92 -1.28 13.30
N GLN A 288 17.16 -1.67 13.05
CA GLN A 288 18.10 -2.15 14.05
C GLN A 288 19.38 -1.33 13.98
N GLN A 289 19.84 -0.81 15.10
CA GLN A 289 21.12 -0.14 15.22
C GLN A 289 22.06 -1.04 16.03
N ASP A 290 23.20 -1.35 15.43
CA ASP A 290 24.27 -2.13 16.03
C ASP A 290 25.59 -1.35 15.96
N SER A 291 26.70 -2.00 16.29
CA SER A 291 28.03 -1.39 16.23
C SER A 291 28.53 -1.17 14.80
N ALA A 292 27.98 -1.88 13.81
CA ALA A 292 28.35 -1.75 12.40
C ALA A 292 27.59 -0.59 11.73
N GLY A 293 26.35 -0.33 12.16
CA GLY A 293 25.60 0.83 11.70
C GLY A 293 24.09 0.68 11.87
N LEU A 294 23.35 1.10 10.85
CA LEU A 294 21.89 1.07 10.81
C LEU A 294 21.40 0.02 9.80
N ARG A 295 20.70 -1.01 10.26
CA ARG A 295 20.04 -1.99 9.39
C ARG A 295 18.55 -1.68 9.28
N LEU A 296 18.07 -1.45 8.06
CA LEU A 296 16.66 -1.28 7.72
C LEU A 296 16.16 -2.54 7.00
N ILE A 297 15.15 -3.20 7.55
CA ILE A 297 14.51 -4.38 6.96
C ILE A 297 13.11 -3.95 6.48
N ILE A 298 12.96 -3.81 5.16
CA ILE A 298 11.71 -3.40 4.51
C ILE A 298 10.89 -4.65 4.19
N TYR A 299 9.62 -4.66 4.58
CA TYR A 299 8.70 -5.77 4.30
C TYR A 299 7.74 -5.41 3.17
N SER A 300 8.00 -5.90 1.97
CA SER A 300 7.19 -5.60 0.79
C SER A 300 7.15 -6.74 -0.21
N ASP A 301 5.96 -6.98 -0.76
CA ASP A 301 5.74 -7.86 -1.92
C ASP A 301 5.78 -7.08 -3.24
N THR A 302 5.74 -5.74 -3.21
CA THR A 302 5.77 -4.90 -4.42
C THR A 302 7.17 -4.52 -4.86
N PHE A 303 8.16 -4.63 -3.96
CA PHE A 303 9.56 -4.41 -4.30
C PHE A 303 10.06 -5.56 -5.15
N LEU A 304 10.49 -5.24 -6.37
CA LEU A 304 11.19 -6.21 -7.18
C LEU A 304 12.64 -6.35 -6.69
N PRO A 305 13.20 -7.56 -6.73
CA PRO A 305 14.64 -7.84 -6.75
C PRO A 305 15.56 -6.71 -7.23
N HIS A 306 15.28 -6.18 -8.43
CA HIS A 306 16.11 -5.19 -9.11
C HIS A 306 15.95 -3.78 -8.51
N ASP A 307 14.83 -3.49 -7.83
CA ASP A 307 14.60 -2.20 -7.18
C ASP A 307 15.58 -1.97 -6.04
N LEU A 308 15.92 -3.03 -5.29
CA LEU A 308 16.88 -2.96 -4.20
C LEU A 308 18.32 -2.77 -4.72
N GLU A 309 18.66 -3.42 -5.82
CA GLU A 309 19.97 -3.27 -6.49
C GLU A 309 20.20 -1.84 -6.98
N ASN A 310 19.13 -1.14 -7.38
CA ASN A 310 19.18 0.27 -7.78
C ASN A 310 18.80 1.24 -6.66
N ALA A 311 18.52 0.73 -5.45
CA ALA A 311 18.17 1.59 -4.33
C ALA A 311 19.37 2.45 -3.92
N ARG A 312 19.08 3.66 -3.45
CA ARG A 312 20.03 4.59 -2.83
C ARG A 312 19.40 5.15 -1.55
N VAL A 313 20.23 5.45 -0.57
CA VAL A 313 19.79 6.02 0.70
C VAL A 313 20.28 7.45 0.79
N GLU A 314 19.34 8.38 0.94
CA GLU A 314 19.60 9.81 1.08
C GLU A 314 19.21 10.28 2.49
N VAL A 315 19.97 11.21 3.04
CA VAL A 315 19.65 11.85 4.33
C VAL A 315 19.22 13.28 4.04
N THR A 316 17.98 13.62 4.40
CA THR A 316 17.41 14.94 4.11
C THR A 316 17.50 15.89 5.31
N ALA A 317 17.26 15.37 6.52
CA ALA A 317 17.25 16.15 7.75
C ALA A 317 17.96 15.39 8.88
N LYS A 318 18.11 16.02 10.06
CA LYS A 318 18.74 15.43 11.28
C LYS A 318 18.14 14.11 11.72
N ASP A 319 16.86 13.92 11.45
CA ASP A 319 16.04 12.81 11.89
C ASP A 319 15.36 12.08 10.72
N SER A 320 15.74 12.36 9.47
CA SER A 320 14.99 11.89 8.30
C SER A 320 15.88 11.18 7.29
N LEU A 321 15.46 9.99 6.89
CA LEU A 321 16.13 9.12 5.93
C LEU A 321 15.16 8.80 4.78
N ILE A 322 15.64 8.89 3.55
CA ILE A 322 14.88 8.55 2.35
C ILE A 322 15.55 7.35 1.68
N VAL A 323 14.79 6.28 1.47
CA VAL A 323 15.18 5.20 0.57
C VAL A 323 14.58 5.50 -0.80
N VAL A 324 15.42 5.79 -1.77
CA VAL A 324 15.03 6.08 -3.15
C VAL A 324 15.28 4.84 -3.99
N THR A 325 14.27 4.42 -4.73
CA THR A 325 14.33 3.32 -5.71
C THR A 325 13.83 3.85 -7.05
N PRO A 326 13.96 3.11 -8.16
CA PRO A 326 13.54 3.59 -9.48
C PRO A 326 12.07 4.07 -9.50
N LEU A 327 11.17 3.33 -8.84
CA LEU A 327 9.73 3.58 -8.93
C LEU A 327 9.13 4.33 -7.73
N GLN A 328 9.87 4.46 -6.62
CA GLN A 328 9.32 5.00 -5.39
C GLN A 328 10.36 5.59 -4.43
N ARG A 329 9.92 6.52 -3.60
CA ARG A 329 10.66 7.08 -2.48
C ARG A 329 9.97 6.73 -1.17
N ILE A 330 10.73 6.23 -0.21
CA ILE A 330 10.21 5.91 1.12
C ILE A 330 10.85 6.83 2.14
N TYR A 331 10.01 7.63 2.79
CA TYR A 331 10.41 8.60 3.79
C TYR A 331 10.29 7.99 5.18
N TYR A 332 11.39 8.00 5.93
CA TYR A 332 11.45 7.56 7.33
C TYR A 332 11.80 8.73 8.24
N LYS A 333 11.06 8.84 9.34
CA LYS A 333 11.42 9.70 10.47
C LYS A 333 12.03 8.83 11.56
N LEU A 334 13.35 8.94 11.73
CA LEU A 334 14.12 8.24 12.76
C LEU A 334 13.99 8.98 14.09
N PRO A 335 13.76 8.29 15.21
CA PRO A 335 13.81 8.93 16.52
C PRO A 335 15.25 9.31 16.87
N ASP A 336 15.38 10.29 17.77
CA ASP A 336 16.67 10.84 18.19
C ASP A 336 17.62 9.80 18.78
N SER A 337 17.07 8.69 19.30
CA SER A 337 17.83 7.56 19.82
C SER A 337 18.65 6.81 18.75
N PHE A 338 18.37 7.01 17.46
CA PHE A 338 19.06 6.37 16.33
C PHE A 338 20.09 7.29 15.65
N ARG A 339 20.33 8.48 16.21
CA ARG A 339 21.36 9.38 15.70
C ARG A 339 22.74 8.72 15.85
N PRO A 340 23.64 8.90 14.87
CA PRO A 340 25.03 8.46 15.02
C PRO A 340 25.62 9.13 16.26
N GLN A 341 26.10 8.32 17.21
CA GLN A 341 26.75 8.88 18.39
C GLN A 341 28.08 9.48 17.96
N THR A 342 28.28 10.75 18.29
CA THR A 342 29.56 11.43 18.11
C THR A 342 30.61 10.68 18.92
N ARG A 343 31.47 9.91 18.24
CA ARG A 343 32.70 9.45 18.87
C ARG A 343 33.57 10.70 19.03
N LEU A 344 33.59 11.25 20.25
CA LEU A 344 34.64 12.17 20.65
C LEU A 344 35.96 11.41 20.44
N ARG A 345 36.72 11.83 19.43
CA ARG A 345 38.04 11.29 19.13
C ARG A 345 39.06 11.80 20.13
#